data_AF-A0AA38T196-F1
#
_entry.id   AF-A0AA38T196-F1
#
_cell.length_a   1.000
_cell.length_b   1.000
_cell.length_c   1.000
_cell.angle_alpha   90.00
_cell.angle_beta   90.00
_cell.angle_gamma   90.00
#
_symmetry.space_group_name_H-M   'P 1'
#
loop_
_entity.id
_entity.type
_entity.pdbx_description
1 polymer ?
#
loop_
_entity_poly.entity_id
_entity_poly.type
_entity_poly.pdbx_seq_one_letter_code
_entity_poly.pdbx_strand_id
1 'polypeptide(L)'
;MESELIKHQWNSSLQPQPSLGFFGILKESFKTANRNRKLLFPVLLLVFLSFSQLNFAEVYLLEPVAPKKISFQLTYNPKLLQHTNGNTTNPNTTNPAINSDAINDIRKFFLAKLSILTLNWIINLVFLIAVVSSSSKAYTSKLLDPKEMISNVRKSYKNLTNTSFCLVLITLGLVTLGFFSLGIVFILAAGSSAAYLFNVVLLSVSIPALCFYVSALWVMSMVVSVLEDVGGLAAIVKAKQLIKGKTVQVSLIMVLMAVVYGLVGLTKDALPICNLDKWSRLAVTIPFGNGTMCILKLFIFVVFTVFYHEQKESFEEKEGKEGKEGKGLYVPIAAGEV
;
A
#
# COMPACT_ATOMS: atom_id res chain seq x y z
N MET A 1 -0.49 47.24 -29.43
CA MET A 1 -0.66 47.35 -27.95
C MET A 1 -1.38 46.12 -27.40
N GLU A 2 -2.45 45.64 -28.03
CA GLU A 2 -3.09 44.35 -27.69
C GLU A 2 -2.18 43.12 -27.92
N SER A 3 -1.28 43.17 -28.90
CA SER A 3 -0.32 42.09 -29.16
C SER A 3 0.69 41.88 -28.03
N GLU A 4 1.13 42.95 -27.37
CA GLU A 4 2.04 42.89 -26.22
C GLU A 4 1.32 42.43 -24.95
N LEU A 5 0.05 42.80 -24.76
CA LEU A 5 -0.79 42.31 -23.67
C LEU A 5 -1.12 40.82 -23.82
N ILE A 6 -1.42 40.34 -25.03
CA ILE A 6 -1.66 38.91 -25.29
C ILE A 6 -0.36 38.12 -25.10
N LYS A 7 0.80 38.67 -25.48
CA LYS A 7 2.12 38.04 -25.31
C LYS A 7 2.55 37.99 -23.84
N HIS A 8 2.28 39.03 -23.05
CA HIS A 8 2.49 39.01 -21.61
C HIS A 8 1.54 38.06 -20.88
N GLN A 9 0.27 38.00 -21.30
CA GLN A 9 -0.73 37.09 -20.72
C GLN A 9 -0.43 35.62 -21.08
N TRP A 10 0.08 35.33 -22.28
CA TRP A 10 0.56 34.00 -22.68
C TRP A 10 1.85 33.59 -21.97
N ASN A 11 2.83 34.48 -21.83
CA ASN A 11 4.07 34.19 -21.10
C ASN A 11 3.83 33.94 -19.60
N SER A 12 2.80 34.53 -19.01
CA SER A 12 2.44 34.28 -17.61
C SER A 12 1.86 32.88 -17.34
N SER A 13 1.33 32.20 -18.37
CA SER A 13 0.82 30.81 -18.29
C SER A 13 1.88 29.72 -18.51
N LEU A 14 3.13 30.11 -18.78
CA LEU A 14 4.22 29.21 -19.17
C LEU A 14 5.38 29.20 -18.17
N GLN A 15 5.15 29.69 -16.94
CA GLN A 15 6.05 29.38 -15.84
C GLN A 15 5.77 27.94 -15.39
N PRO A 16 6.78 27.04 -15.43
CA PRO A 16 6.63 25.73 -14.80
C PRO A 16 6.25 25.98 -13.35
N GLN A 17 5.07 25.49 -12.93
CA GLN A 17 4.71 25.58 -11.52
C GLN A 17 5.85 24.94 -10.73
N PRO A 18 6.49 25.67 -9.81
CA PRO A 18 7.57 25.09 -9.04
C PRO A 18 6.99 23.89 -8.30
N SER A 19 7.54 22.69 -8.57
CA SER A 19 7.03 21.46 -7.95
C SER A 19 6.86 21.71 -6.46
N LEU A 20 5.69 21.38 -5.89
CA LEU A 20 5.28 21.76 -4.54
C LEU A 20 6.32 21.33 -3.48
N GLY A 21 7.22 20.41 -3.84
CA GLY A 21 8.25 19.89 -2.96
C GLY A 21 7.61 19.04 -1.87
N PHE A 22 8.44 18.50 -0.98
CA PHE A 22 7.95 17.58 0.05
C PHE A 22 6.88 18.22 0.95
N PHE A 23 7.15 19.42 1.48
CA PHE A 23 6.24 20.11 2.39
C PHE A 23 5.01 20.68 1.70
N GLY A 24 5.11 21.14 0.44
CA GLY A 24 3.96 21.65 -0.30
C GLY A 24 2.96 20.54 -0.59
N ILE A 25 3.41 19.33 -0.95
CA ILE A 25 2.51 18.18 -1.13
C ILE A 25 1.77 17.88 0.17
N LEU A 26 2.47 17.80 1.30
CA LEU A 26 1.83 17.51 2.59
C LEU A 26 0.81 18.59 2.98
N LYS A 27 1.15 19.86 2.77
CA LYS A 27 0.27 21.01 3.04
C LYS A 27 -0.98 20.97 2.16
N GLU A 28 -0.83 20.79 0.85
CA GLU A 28 -1.96 20.76 -0.08
C GLU A 28 -2.83 19.51 0.14
N SER A 29 -2.22 18.40 0.57
CA SER A 29 -2.95 17.18 0.97
C SER A 29 -3.82 17.42 2.20
N PHE A 30 -3.29 18.11 3.23
CA PHE A 30 -4.07 18.46 4.41
C PHE A 30 -5.24 19.39 4.07
N LYS A 31 -4.98 20.40 3.23
CA LYS A 31 -6.01 21.33 2.74
C LYS A 31 -7.08 20.60 1.92
N THR A 32 -6.70 19.68 1.04
CA THR A 32 -7.60 18.86 0.22
C THR A 32 -8.47 17.96 1.10
N ALA A 33 -7.88 17.29 2.09
CA ALA A 33 -8.61 16.46 3.05
C ALA A 33 -9.63 17.29 3.85
N ASN A 34 -9.24 18.47 4.34
CA ASN A 34 -10.12 19.35 5.11
C ASN A 34 -11.27 19.93 4.26
N ARG A 35 -10.99 20.32 3.01
CA ARG A 35 -12.00 20.79 2.04
C ARG A 35 -13.10 19.74 1.83
N ASN A 36 -12.73 18.46 1.89
CA ASN A 36 -13.62 17.34 1.60
C ASN A 36 -14.05 16.54 2.85
N ARG A 37 -13.87 17.10 4.05
CA ARG A 37 -14.12 16.39 5.31
C ARG A 37 -15.55 15.87 5.46
N LYS A 38 -16.54 16.56 4.90
CA LYS A 38 -17.96 16.16 4.99
C LYS A 38 -18.23 14.80 4.34
N LEU A 39 -17.48 14.44 3.30
CA LEU A 39 -17.61 13.17 2.59
C LEU A 39 -16.58 12.14 3.08
N LEU A 40 -15.37 12.60 3.41
CA LEU A 40 -14.31 11.74 3.92
C LEU A 40 -14.60 11.22 5.33
N PHE A 41 -15.28 11.99 6.18
CA PHE A 41 -15.57 11.59 7.56
C PHE A 41 -16.53 10.40 7.66
N PRO A 42 -17.68 10.36 6.96
CA PRO A 42 -18.53 9.16 6.93
C PRO A 42 -17.83 7.92 6.36
N VAL A 43 -17.03 8.07 5.30
CA VAL A 43 -16.23 6.98 4.72
C VAL A 43 -15.21 6.46 5.74
N LEU A 44 -14.51 7.36 6.42
CA LEU A 44 -13.56 7.03 7.48
C LEU A 44 -14.24 6.29 8.63
N LEU A 45 -15.41 6.75 9.08
CA LEU A 45 -16.18 6.12 10.15
C LEU A 45 -16.63 4.71 9.77
N LEU A 46 -17.14 4.54 8.54
CA LEU A 46 -17.57 3.24 8.02
C LEU A 46 -16.39 2.25 7.97
N VAL A 47 -15.25 2.69 7.43
CA VAL A 47 -14.05 1.86 7.31
C VAL A 47 -13.45 1.53 8.68
N PHE A 48 -13.45 2.49 9.59
CA PHE A 48 -13.05 2.30 10.98
C PHE A 48 -13.92 1.24 11.68
N LEU A 49 -15.25 1.31 11.50
CA LEU A 49 -16.18 0.33 12.05
C LEU A 49 -15.91 -1.06 11.47
N SER A 50 -15.74 -1.17 10.15
CA SER A 50 -15.45 -2.44 9.47
C SER A 50 -14.12 -3.07 9.94
N PHE A 51 -13.04 -2.29 10.07
CA PHE A 51 -11.77 -2.80 10.61
C PHE A 51 -11.87 -3.19 12.08
N SER A 52 -12.68 -2.47 12.86
CA SER A 52 -12.92 -2.82 14.27
C SER A 52 -13.68 -4.14 14.40
N GLN A 53 -14.70 -4.35 13.56
CA GLN A 53 -15.42 -5.64 13.48
C GLN A 53 -14.50 -6.78 13.03
N LEU A 54 -13.63 -6.55 12.06
CA LEU A 54 -12.66 -7.57 11.62
C LEU A 54 -11.63 -7.91 12.70
N ASN A 55 -11.11 -6.90 13.41
CA ASN A 55 -10.16 -7.14 14.50
C ASN A 55 -10.83 -7.90 15.66
N PHE A 56 -12.09 -7.58 15.95
CA PHE A 56 -12.89 -8.33 16.90
C PHE A 56 -13.11 -9.79 16.45
N ALA A 57 -13.47 -9.99 15.17
CA ALA A 57 -13.63 -11.33 14.59
C ALA A 57 -12.32 -12.12 14.61
N GLU A 58 -11.18 -11.47 14.38
CA GLU A 58 -9.86 -12.06 14.50
C GLU A 58 -9.58 -12.53 15.93
N VAL A 59 -9.80 -11.69 16.94
CA VAL A 59 -9.65 -12.10 18.35
C VAL A 59 -10.61 -13.24 18.69
N TYR A 60 -11.89 -13.12 18.33
CA TYR A 60 -12.91 -14.10 18.70
C TYR A 60 -12.76 -15.46 18.00
N LEU A 61 -12.46 -15.46 16.69
CA LEU A 61 -12.37 -16.69 15.89
C LEU A 61 -11.00 -17.36 15.98
N LEU A 62 -9.92 -16.57 16.11
CA LEU A 62 -8.55 -17.11 16.02
C LEU A 62 -7.93 -17.37 17.39
N GLU A 63 -8.30 -16.69 18.47
CA GLU A 63 -7.75 -16.97 19.80
C GLU A 63 -8.07 -18.38 20.35
N PRO A 64 -9.30 -18.94 20.21
CA PRO A 64 -9.59 -20.29 20.69
C PRO A 64 -9.00 -21.41 19.81
N VAL A 65 -8.73 -21.13 18.54
CA VAL A 65 -8.15 -22.07 17.56
C VAL A 65 -6.66 -21.79 17.31
N ALA A 66 -6.10 -20.78 17.98
CA ALA A 66 -4.72 -20.39 17.81
C ALA A 66 -3.82 -21.58 18.13
N PRO A 67 -2.73 -21.77 17.37
CA PRO A 67 -1.86 -22.91 17.54
C PRO A 67 -1.21 -23.01 18.92
N LYS A 68 -1.47 -22.14 19.91
CA LYS A 68 -1.07 -22.39 21.31
C LYS A 68 -1.48 -23.79 21.80
N LYS A 69 -2.64 -24.30 21.39
CA LYS A 69 -3.09 -25.67 21.72
C LYS A 69 -2.32 -26.74 20.91
N ILE A 70 -1.90 -26.41 19.70
CA ILE A 70 -1.16 -27.27 18.76
C ILE A 70 0.33 -27.33 19.14
N SER A 71 0.96 -26.21 19.51
CA SER A 71 2.32 -26.13 20.05
C SER A 71 2.45 -26.94 21.32
N PHE A 72 1.49 -26.82 22.25
CA PHE A 72 1.51 -27.60 23.49
C PHE A 72 1.39 -29.10 23.23
N GLN A 73 0.55 -29.50 22.26
CA GLN A 73 0.41 -30.90 21.81
C GLN A 73 1.65 -31.41 21.07
N LEU A 74 2.31 -30.59 20.23
CA LEU A 74 3.55 -30.96 19.54
C LEU A 74 4.75 -31.04 20.49
N THR A 75 4.82 -30.18 21.52
CA THR A 75 5.88 -30.20 22.53
C THR A 75 5.74 -31.39 23.48
N TYR A 76 4.50 -31.82 23.80
CA TYR A 76 4.26 -33.03 24.61
C TYR A 76 4.29 -34.34 23.81
N ASN A 77 3.99 -34.32 22.51
CA ASN A 77 4.00 -35.51 21.64
C ASN A 77 4.91 -35.31 20.40
N PRO A 78 6.25 -35.33 20.56
CA PRO A 78 7.19 -35.27 19.45
C PRO A 78 7.11 -36.48 18.49
N LYS A 79 6.37 -37.54 18.88
CA LYS A 79 6.18 -38.75 18.07
C LYS A 79 5.32 -38.55 16.82
N LEU A 80 4.60 -37.43 16.70
CA LEU A 80 3.72 -37.14 15.57
C LEU A 80 4.48 -36.82 14.27
N LEU A 81 5.76 -36.42 14.36
CA LEU A 81 6.65 -36.16 13.21
C LEU A 81 7.73 -37.23 13.01
N GLN A 82 7.92 -38.17 13.95
CA GLN A 82 8.95 -39.21 13.84
C GLN A 82 8.51 -40.44 13.05
N HIS A 83 7.22 -40.64 12.79
CA HIS A 83 6.73 -41.84 12.08
C HIS A 83 6.94 -41.80 10.55
N THR A 84 7.52 -40.72 10.00
CA THR A 84 7.83 -40.64 8.56
C THR A 84 9.23 -41.16 8.23
N ASN A 85 10.07 -41.47 9.23
CA ASN A 85 11.41 -41.97 8.94
C ASN A 85 11.83 -43.06 9.95
N GLY A 86 11.45 -44.31 9.67
CA GLY A 86 11.82 -45.43 10.52
C GLY A 86 11.03 -46.68 10.18
N ASN A 87 11.62 -47.51 9.34
CA ASN A 87 11.18 -48.83 8.92
C ASN A 87 10.73 -49.68 10.13
N THR A 88 9.43 -49.72 10.46
CA THR A 88 8.88 -50.70 11.42
C THR A 88 7.44 -51.04 11.09
N THR A 89 7.27 -52.32 10.77
CA THR A 89 6.05 -53.05 10.50
C THR A 89 5.19 -53.14 11.77
N ASN A 90 4.25 -52.20 11.98
CA ASN A 90 3.11 -52.45 12.88
C ASN A 90 1.91 -51.55 12.53
N PRO A 91 0.87 -52.04 11.84
CA PRO A 91 -0.22 -51.20 11.31
C PRO A 91 -1.31 -50.78 12.33
N ASN A 92 -1.16 -51.03 13.64
CA ASN A 92 -2.33 -51.07 14.54
C ASN A 92 -2.44 -49.96 15.60
N THR A 93 -1.61 -48.91 15.59
CA THR A 93 -1.65 -47.88 16.65
C THR A 93 -1.49 -46.43 16.19
N THR A 94 -1.93 -46.10 14.97
CA THR A 94 -2.21 -44.70 14.60
C THR A 94 -3.71 -44.50 14.59
N ASN A 95 -4.27 -43.97 15.69
CA ASN A 95 -5.70 -43.71 15.81
C ASN A 95 -6.09 -42.62 14.78
N PRO A 96 -6.76 -42.96 13.65
CA PRO A 96 -6.97 -42.03 12.54
C PRO A 96 -7.85 -40.83 12.93
N ALA A 97 -8.66 -40.97 13.99
CA ALA A 97 -9.51 -39.93 14.56
C ALA A 97 -8.72 -38.74 15.14
N ILE A 98 -7.56 -38.99 15.77
CA ILE A 98 -6.75 -37.93 16.40
C ILE A 98 -6.07 -37.06 15.33
N ASN A 99 -5.64 -37.67 14.22
CA ASN A 99 -5.07 -36.93 13.09
C ASN A 99 -6.14 -36.15 12.30
N SER A 100 -7.36 -36.69 12.16
CA SER A 100 -8.44 -35.98 11.45
C SER A 100 -8.91 -34.73 12.18
N ASP A 101 -8.97 -34.76 13.52
CA ASP A 101 -9.44 -33.62 14.31
C ASP A 101 -8.42 -32.48 14.31
N ALA A 102 -7.13 -32.79 14.44
CA ALA A 102 -6.05 -31.80 14.36
C ALA A 102 -5.97 -31.13 12.97
N ILE A 103 -6.07 -31.92 11.89
CA ILE A 103 -6.09 -31.39 10.51
C ILE A 103 -7.33 -30.50 10.28
N ASN A 104 -8.48 -30.89 10.82
CA ASN A 104 -9.70 -30.10 10.72
C ASN A 104 -9.58 -28.75 11.44
N ASP A 105 -8.95 -28.70 12.61
CA ASP A 105 -8.77 -27.46 13.35
C ASP A 105 -7.75 -26.53 12.69
N ILE A 106 -6.66 -27.07 12.15
CA ILE A 106 -5.72 -26.31 11.31
C ILE A 106 -6.43 -25.76 10.08
N ARG A 107 -7.23 -26.57 9.39
CA ARG A 107 -8.01 -26.14 8.21
C ARG A 107 -8.97 -25.00 8.57
N LYS A 108 -9.70 -25.11 9.68
CA LYS A 108 -10.61 -24.04 10.16
C LYS A 108 -9.84 -22.75 10.47
N PHE A 109 -8.68 -22.85 11.12
CA PHE A 109 -7.82 -21.70 11.41
C PHE A 109 -7.38 -20.98 10.12
N PHE A 110 -6.82 -21.73 9.16
CA PHE A 110 -6.39 -21.16 7.88
C PHE A 110 -7.56 -20.58 7.10
N LEU A 111 -8.71 -21.26 7.07
CA LEU A 111 -9.90 -20.78 6.38
C LEU A 111 -10.39 -19.45 6.99
N ALA A 112 -10.52 -19.39 8.32
CA ALA A 112 -10.91 -18.17 9.02
C ALA A 112 -9.91 -17.03 8.77
N LYS A 113 -8.60 -17.31 8.82
CA LYS A 113 -7.56 -16.31 8.57
C LYS A 113 -7.61 -15.81 7.13
N LEU A 114 -7.79 -16.68 6.14
CA LEU A 114 -7.93 -16.33 4.73
C LEU A 114 -9.18 -15.50 4.48
N SER A 115 -10.31 -15.84 5.10
CA SER A 115 -11.54 -15.06 5.02
C SER A 115 -11.37 -13.65 5.60
N ILE A 116 -10.81 -13.52 6.80
CA ILE A 116 -10.51 -12.22 7.44
C ILE A 116 -9.57 -11.39 6.56
N LEU A 117 -8.51 -12.01 6.04
CA LEU A 117 -7.53 -11.34 5.17
C LEU A 117 -8.19 -10.83 3.88
N THR A 118 -9.07 -11.64 3.28
CA THR A 118 -9.79 -11.29 2.05
C THR A 118 -10.73 -10.10 2.30
N LEU A 119 -11.51 -10.13 3.38
CA LEU A 119 -12.39 -9.01 3.76
C LEU A 119 -11.60 -7.74 4.05
N ASN A 120 -10.50 -7.83 4.80
CA ASN A 120 -9.60 -6.71 5.06
C ASN A 120 -9.07 -6.10 3.76
N TRP A 121 -8.69 -6.93 2.79
CA TRP A 121 -8.23 -6.48 1.49
C TRP A 121 -9.34 -5.76 0.72
N ILE A 122 -10.55 -6.32 0.64
CA ILE A 122 -11.71 -5.72 -0.03
C ILE A 122 -12.04 -4.35 0.59
N ILE A 123 -12.13 -4.25 1.92
CA ILE A 123 -12.41 -2.98 2.62
C ILE A 123 -11.33 -1.94 2.28
N ASN A 124 -10.07 -2.34 2.24
CA ASN A 124 -8.96 -1.45 1.91
C ASN A 124 -9.05 -0.91 0.46
N LEU A 125 -9.43 -1.76 -0.50
CA LEU A 125 -9.63 -1.34 -1.90
C LEU A 125 -10.81 -0.36 -2.03
N VAL A 126 -11.95 -0.67 -1.41
CA VAL A 126 -13.13 0.21 -1.42
C VAL A 126 -12.79 1.56 -0.78
N PHE A 127 -12.07 1.55 0.35
CA PHE A 127 -11.61 2.77 1.00
C PHE A 127 -10.72 3.61 0.10
N LEU A 128 -9.75 2.97 -0.57
CA LEU A 128 -8.86 3.65 -1.51
C LEU A 128 -9.65 4.30 -2.66
N ILE A 129 -10.57 3.58 -3.30
CA ILE A 129 -11.35 4.14 -4.40
C ILE A 129 -12.16 5.36 -3.94
N ALA A 130 -12.80 5.26 -2.77
CA ALA A 130 -13.58 6.36 -2.21
C ALA A 130 -12.72 7.59 -1.91
N VAL A 131 -11.57 7.42 -1.23
CA VAL A 131 -10.69 8.54 -0.88
C VAL A 131 -10.05 9.16 -2.12
N VAL A 132 -9.52 8.35 -3.04
CA VAL A 132 -8.85 8.83 -4.25
C VAL A 132 -9.83 9.56 -5.16
N SER A 133 -11.00 8.98 -5.43
CA SER A 133 -12.03 9.62 -6.27
C SER A 133 -12.50 10.95 -5.67
N SER A 134 -12.75 10.96 -4.36
CA SER A 134 -13.25 12.15 -3.66
C SER A 134 -12.17 13.24 -3.60
N SER A 135 -10.92 12.88 -3.28
CA SER A 135 -9.79 13.82 -3.21
C SER A 135 -9.42 14.39 -4.57
N SER A 136 -9.50 13.59 -5.63
CA SER A 136 -9.26 14.05 -7.01
C SER A 136 -10.27 15.12 -7.45
N LYS A 137 -11.56 14.95 -7.13
CA LYS A 137 -12.57 15.99 -7.39
C LYS A 137 -12.36 17.24 -6.53
N ALA A 138 -12.01 17.06 -5.26
CA ALA A 138 -11.71 18.17 -4.36
C ALA A 138 -10.48 18.98 -4.82
N TYR A 139 -9.46 18.32 -5.38
CA TYR A 139 -8.28 18.95 -5.96
C TYR A 139 -8.64 19.72 -7.24
N THR A 140 -9.36 19.10 -8.17
CA THR A 140 -9.78 19.71 -9.44
C THR A 140 -10.98 20.68 -9.32
N SER A 141 -11.44 20.97 -8.10
CA SER A 141 -12.60 21.83 -7.80
C SER A 141 -13.92 21.44 -8.49
N LYS A 142 -14.08 20.17 -8.88
CA LYS A 142 -15.33 19.65 -9.46
C LYS A 142 -16.32 19.24 -8.36
N LEU A 143 -17.61 19.53 -8.55
CA LEU A 143 -18.65 19.09 -7.63
C LEU A 143 -18.78 17.55 -7.65
N LEU A 144 -18.98 16.94 -6.48
CA LEU A 144 -19.13 15.50 -6.33
C LEU A 144 -20.61 15.10 -6.24
N ASP A 145 -21.07 14.28 -7.18
CA ASP A 145 -22.34 13.54 -7.06
C ASP A 145 -22.08 12.15 -6.40
N PRO A 146 -22.74 11.83 -5.27
CA PRO A 146 -22.66 10.51 -4.63
C PRO A 146 -23.03 9.34 -5.55
N LYS A 147 -23.95 9.54 -6.49
CA LYS A 147 -24.36 8.49 -7.45
C LYS A 147 -23.24 8.16 -8.43
N GLU A 148 -22.49 9.18 -8.84
CA GLU A 148 -21.30 9.04 -9.67
C GLU A 148 -20.18 8.30 -8.91
N MET A 149 -20.07 8.50 -7.59
CA MET A 149 -19.08 7.81 -6.75
C MET A 149 -19.30 6.29 -6.75
N ILE A 150 -20.54 5.83 -6.61
CA ILE A 150 -20.88 4.40 -6.61
C ILE A 150 -20.59 3.77 -7.99
N SER A 151 -20.91 4.49 -9.07
CA SER A 151 -20.61 4.05 -10.44
C SER A 151 -19.10 3.90 -10.67
N ASN A 152 -18.32 4.91 -10.23
CA ASN A 152 -16.87 4.89 -10.33
C ASN A 152 -16.26 3.78 -9.48
N VAL A 153 -16.80 3.51 -8.28
CA VAL A 153 -16.38 2.36 -7.46
C VAL A 153 -16.56 1.05 -8.22
N ARG A 154 -17.74 0.81 -8.81
CA ARG A 154 -18.01 -0.43 -9.55
C ARG A 154 -17.09 -0.58 -10.77
N LYS A 155 -16.83 0.51 -11.48
CA LYS A 155 -15.97 0.53 -12.68
C LYS A 155 -14.50 0.27 -12.31
N SER A 156 -13.96 1.07 -11.40
CA SER A 156 -12.55 1.03 -11.02
C SER A 156 -12.18 -0.20 -10.19
N TYR A 157 -13.14 -0.86 -9.51
CA TYR A 157 -12.86 -2.01 -8.66
C TYR A 157 -12.19 -3.17 -9.41
N LYS A 158 -12.64 -3.49 -10.63
CA LYS A 158 -12.06 -4.59 -11.43
C LYS A 158 -10.59 -4.29 -11.78
N ASN A 159 -10.33 -3.09 -12.27
CA ASN A 159 -8.99 -2.65 -12.65
C ASN A 159 -8.06 -2.56 -11.45
N LEU A 160 -8.54 -1.99 -10.34
CA LEU A 160 -7.80 -1.89 -9.09
C LEU A 160 -7.48 -3.27 -8.48
N THR A 161 -8.43 -4.20 -8.51
CA THR A 161 -8.23 -5.58 -8.03
C THR A 161 -7.12 -6.26 -8.82
N ASN A 162 -7.12 -6.12 -10.16
CA ASN A 162 -6.06 -6.67 -11.00
C ASN A 162 -4.69 -6.04 -10.70
N THR A 163 -4.64 -4.71 -10.57
CA THR A 163 -3.41 -3.98 -10.20
C THR A 163 -2.86 -4.43 -8.85
N SER A 164 -3.74 -4.52 -7.84
CA SER A 164 -3.34 -4.97 -6.51
C SER A 164 -2.87 -6.42 -6.53
N PHE A 165 -3.50 -7.30 -7.31
CA PHE A 165 -3.08 -8.69 -7.44
C PHE A 165 -1.70 -8.81 -8.10
N CYS A 166 -1.44 -8.10 -9.20
CA CYS A 166 -0.11 -8.05 -9.83
C CYS A 166 0.96 -7.59 -8.83
N LEU A 167 0.67 -6.57 -8.03
CA LEU A 167 1.64 -6.05 -7.06
C LEU A 167 1.87 -7.01 -5.89
N VAL A 168 0.87 -7.79 -5.47
CA VAL A 168 1.05 -8.87 -4.50
C VAL A 168 2.02 -9.92 -5.05
N LEU A 169 1.84 -10.34 -6.31
CA LEU A 169 2.74 -11.30 -6.95
C LEU A 169 4.18 -10.77 -7.08
N ILE A 170 4.34 -9.51 -7.49
CA ILE A 170 5.65 -8.86 -7.59
C ILE A 170 6.32 -8.78 -6.22
N THR A 171 5.58 -8.34 -5.20
CA THR A 171 6.11 -8.21 -3.84
C THR A 171 6.48 -9.58 -3.27
N LEU A 172 5.66 -10.59 -3.49
CA LEU A 172 5.97 -11.97 -3.08
C LEU A 172 7.25 -12.46 -3.75
N GLY A 173 7.42 -12.24 -5.06
CA GLY A 173 8.63 -12.57 -5.80
C GLY A 173 9.88 -11.82 -5.31
N LEU A 174 9.75 -10.54 -4.98
CA LEU A 174 10.85 -9.75 -4.42
C LEU A 174 11.24 -10.24 -3.01
N VAL A 175 10.26 -10.57 -2.19
CA VAL A 175 10.49 -11.08 -0.83
C VAL A 175 11.16 -12.45 -0.89
N THR A 176 10.66 -13.38 -1.70
CA THR A 176 11.26 -14.72 -1.84
C THR A 176 12.69 -14.65 -2.39
N LEU A 177 12.92 -13.81 -3.41
CA LEU A 177 14.27 -13.58 -3.94
C LEU A 177 15.19 -12.97 -2.87
N GLY A 178 14.71 -11.98 -2.12
CA GLY A 178 15.46 -11.37 -1.04
C GLY A 178 15.87 -12.36 0.05
N PHE A 179 14.94 -13.23 0.50
CA PHE A 179 15.24 -14.29 1.47
C PHE A 179 16.27 -15.28 0.92
N PHE A 180 16.15 -15.69 -0.35
CA PHE A 180 17.11 -16.58 -0.98
C PHE A 180 18.51 -15.97 -1.06
N SER A 181 18.60 -14.69 -1.47
CA SER A 181 19.86 -13.94 -1.50
C SER A 181 20.47 -13.81 -0.09
N LEU A 182 19.66 -13.54 0.94
CA LEU A 182 20.13 -13.53 2.33
C LEU A 182 20.73 -14.88 2.74
N GLY A 183 20.04 -15.97 2.40
CA GLY A 183 20.49 -17.33 2.71
C GLY A 183 21.85 -17.63 2.10
N ILE A 184 22.05 -17.27 0.82
CA ILE A 184 23.34 -17.44 0.14
C ILE A 184 24.44 -16.62 0.82
N VAL A 185 24.20 -15.34 1.08
CA VAL A 185 25.17 -14.45 1.73
C VAL A 185 25.53 -14.97 3.13
N PHE A 186 24.55 -15.49 3.87
CA PHE A 186 24.75 -16.07 5.19
C PHE A 186 25.67 -17.30 5.15
N ILE A 187 25.44 -18.21 4.20
CA ILE A 187 26.30 -19.40 4.00
C ILE A 187 27.71 -18.97 3.58
N LEU A 188 27.83 -18.00 2.67
CA LEU A 188 29.12 -17.58 2.13
C LEU A 188 29.96 -16.76 3.13
N ALA A 189 29.31 -16.08 4.08
CA ALA A 189 29.98 -15.36 5.16
C ALA A 189 30.40 -16.26 6.34
N ALA A 190 30.03 -17.55 6.31
CA ALA A 190 30.42 -18.53 7.32
C ALA A 190 31.94 -18.79 7.27
N GLY A 191 32.69 -17.96 7.98
CA GLY A 191 34.16 -18.04 8.04
C GLY A 191 34.85 -16.69 8.23
N SER A 192 34.16 -15.57 8.02
CA SER A 192 34.73 -14.23 8.25
C SER A 192 33.73 -13.30 8.94
N SER A 193 34.01 -12.97 10.20
CA SER A 193 33.20 -12.05 11.01
C SER A 193 33.13 -10.64 10.40
N ALA A 194 34.22 -10.18 9.76
CA ALA A 194 34.25 -8.89 9.09
C ALA A 194 33.34 -8.83 7.85
N ALA A 195 33.36 -9.88 7.02
CA ALA A 195 32.48 -9.98 5.85
C ALA A 195 31.00 -10.09 6.27
N TYR A 196 30.73 -10.82 7.35
CA TYR A 196 29.38 -10.90 7.93
C TYR A 196 28.87 -9.53 8.37
N LEU A 197 29.64 -8.79 9.18
CA LEU A 197 29.24 -7.46 9.66
C LEU A 197 29.02 -6.46 8.52
N PHE A 198 29.90 -6.45 7.53
CA PHE A 198 29.75 -5.58 6.36
C PHE A 198 28.45 -5.86 5.59
N ASN A 199 28.15 -7.15 5.33
CA ASN A 199 26.93 -7.55 4.65
C ASN A 199 25.68 -7.21 5.45
N VAL A 200 25.69 -7.43 6.77
CA VAL A 200 24.57 -7.09 7.65
C VAL A 200 24.29 -5.59 7.62
N VAL A 201 25.33 -4.75 7.72
CA VAL A 201 25.16 -3.28 7.69
C VAL A 201 24.63 -2.81 6.33
N LEU A 202 25.22 -3.27 5.23
CA LEU A 202 24.79 -2.90 3.88
C LEU A 202 23.33 -3.28 3.62
N LEU A 203 22.95 -4.49 4.04
CA LEU A 203 21.61 -5.02 3.90
C LEU A 203 20.60 -4.29 4.80
N SER A 204 20.99 -3.95 6.02
CA SER A 204 20.16 -3.22 6.98
C SER A 204 19.75 -1.84 6.46
N VAL A 205 20.55 -1.22 5.59
CA VAL A 205 20.23 0.08 4.99
C VAL A 205 19.49 -0.09 3.66
N SER A 206 19.90 -1.08 2.85
CA SER A 206 19.37 -1.26 1.49
C SER A 206 17.94 -1.84 1.47
N ILE A 207 17.62 -2.78 2.36
CA ILE A 207 16.27 -3.38 2.42
C ILE A 207 15.19 -2.33 2.73
N PRO A 208 15.30 -1.52 3.80
CA PRO A 208 14.27 -0.54 4.10
C PRO A 208 14.05 0.47 2.97
N ALA A 209 15.12 0.94 2.34
CA ALA A 209 15.04 1.86 1.20
C ALA A 209 14.24 1.25 0.04
N LEU A 210 14.51 -0.01 -0.30
CA LEU A 210 13.74 -0.74 -1.31
C LEU A 210 12.28 -0.93 -0.89
N CYS A 211 12.03 -1.29 0.37
CA CYS A 211 10.68 -1.44 0.91
C CYS A 211 9.87 -0.15 0.80
N PHE A 212 10.46 1.01 1.11
CA PHE A 212 9.78 2.30 1.00
C PHE A 212 9.47 2.65 -0.46
N TYR A 213 10.39 2.41 -1.38
CA TYR A 213 10.14 2.60 -2.81
C TYR A 213 9.05 1.67 -3.35
N VAL A 214 9.09 0.38 -3.01
CA VAL A 214 8.06 -0.58 -3.43
C VAL A 214 6.70 -0.20 -2.85
N SER A 215 6.66 0.23 -1.58
CA SER A 215 5.41 0.66 -0.93
C SER A 215 4.84 1.93 -1.59
N ALA A 216 5.70 2.89 -1.94
CA ALA A 216 5.32 4.06 -2.72
C ALA A 216 4.74 3.69 -4.09
N LEU A 217 5.43 2.81 -4.81
CA LEU A 217 4.95 2.28 -6.09
C LEU A 217 3.61 1.57 -5.92
N TRP A 218 3.39 0.88 -4.80
CA TRP A 218 2.16 0.18 -4.49
C TRP A 218 0.98 1.15 -4.40
N VAL A 219 1.09 2.17 -3.54
CA VAL A 219 0.04 3.18 -3.36
C VAL A 219 -0.20 3.95 -4.66
N MET A 220 0.87 4.36 -5.34
CA MET A 220 0.76 5.11 -6.60
C MET A 220 0.10 4.31 -7.72
N SER A 221 0.44 3.03 -7.87
CA SER A 221 -0.19 2.15 -8.89
C SER A 221 -1.68 2.00 -8.64
N MET A 222 -2.09 1.91 -7.38
CA MET A 222 -3.51 1.87 -7.01
C MET A 222 -4.21 3.20 -7.34
N VAL A 223 -3.59 4.34 -7.05
CA VAL A 223 -4.12 5.67 -7.40
C VAL A 223 -4.30 5.81 -8.91
N VAL A 224 -3.27 5.47 -9.69
CA VAL A 224 -3.31 5.49 -11.17
C VAL A 224 -4.42 4.58 -11.68
N SER A 225 -4.57 3.39 -11.10
CA SER A 225 -5.58 2.43 -11.53
C SER A 225 -7.01 2.94 -11.32
N VAL A 226 -7.23 3.71 -10.25
CA VAL A 226 -8.53 4.34 -9.98
C VAL A 226 -8.78 5.53 -10.91
N LEU A 227 -7.79 6.41 -11.10
CA LEU A 227 -7.97 7.69 -11.79
C LEU A 227 -7.93 7.57 -13.32
N GLU A 228 -7.17 6.61 -13.85
CA GLU A 228 -7.04 6.41 -15.31
C GLU A 228 -7.82 5.20 -15.82
N ASP A 229 -8.50 4.47 -14.94
CA ASP A 229 -9.27 3.28 -15.28
C ASP A 229 -8.45 2.23 -16.05
N VAL A 230 -7.15 2.13 -15.73
CA VAL A 230 -6.22 1.12 -16.24
C VAL A 230 -5.89 0.11 -15.15
N GLY A 231 -5.79 -1.18 -15.49
CA GLY A 231 -5.55 -2.25 -14.53
C GLY A 231 -4.22 -2.99 -14.72
N GLY A 232 -3.82 -3.75 -13.70
CA GLY A 232 -2.69 -4.69 -13.77
C GLY A 232 -1.34 -4.01 -13.99
N LEU A 233 -0.48 -4.63 -14.81
CA LEU A 233 0.87 -4.16 -15.10
C LEU A 233 0.90 -2.77 -15.74
N ALA A 234 -0.11 -2.41 -16.54
CA ALA A 234 -0.18 -1.11 -17.20
C ALA A 234 -0.24 0.04 -16.18
N ALA A 235 -1.01 -0.12 -15.10
CA ALA A 235 -1.07 0.86 -14.01
C ALA A 235 0.27 0.98 -13.28
N ILE A 236 0.98 -0.13 -13.10
CA ILE A 236 2.29 -0.17 -12.43
C ILE A 236 3.35 0.55 -13.25
N VAL A 237 3.39 0.29 -14.56
CA VAL A 237 4.35 0.94 -15.48
C VAL A 237 4.13 2.45 -15.48
N LYS A 238 2.87 2.90 -15.56
CA LYS A 238 2.53 4.33 -15.47
C LYS A 238 2.89 4.94 -14.12
N ALA A 239 2.59 4.27 -13.01
CA ALA A 239 2.99 4.74 -11.68
C ALA A 239 4.52 4.87 -11.56
N LYS A 240 5.28 3.92 -12.11
CA LYS A 240 6.74 3.99 -12.16
C LYS A 240 7.23 5.19 -12.99
N GLN A 241 6.58 5.49 -14.11
CA GLN A 241 6.88 6.67 -14.91
C GLN A 241 6.63 7.95 -14.13
N LEU A 242 5.48 8.06 -13.44
CA LEU A 242 5.13 9.24 -12.64
C LEU A 242 6.07 9.45 -11.44
N ILE A 243 6.57 8.39 -10.82
CA ILE A 243 7.55 8.49 -9.71
C ILE A 243 8.96 8.82 -10.21
N LYS A 244 9.26 8.58 -11.49
CA LYS A 244 10.61 8.75 -12.05
C LYS A 244 11.07 10.21 -11.89
N GLY A 245 12.25 10.41 -11.31
CA GLY A 245 12.80 11.74 -11.02
C GLY A 245 12.34 12.36 -9.70
N LYS A 246 11.35 11.76 -9.01
CA LYS A 246 10.88 12.17 -7.67
C LYS A 246 10.95 11.02 -6.64
N THR A 247 11.75 10.00 -6.91
CA THR A 247 11.91 8.79 -6.07
C THR A 247 12.27 9.13 -4.62
N VAL A 248 13.20 10.07 -4.41
CA VAL A 248 13.63 10.51 -3.07
C VAL A 248 12.47 11.16 -2.33
N GLN A 249 11.71 12.04 -2.98
CA GLN A 249 10.57 12.73 -2.38
C GLN A 249 9.48 11.75 -1.94
N VAL A 250 9.11 10.81 -2.81
CA VAL A 250 8.07 9.82 -2.49
C VAL A 250 8.57 8.82 -1.43
N SER A 251 9.86 8.44 -1.46
CA SER A 251 10.46 7.60 -0.43
C SER A 251 10.48 8.31 0.93
N LEU A 252 10.77 9.61 0.98
CA LEU A 252 10.73 10.41 2.20
C LEU A 252 9.31 10.47 2.79
N ILE A 253 8.29 10.59 1.94
CA ILE A 253 6.87 10.51 2.37
C ILE A 253 6.60 9.14 3.01
N MET A 254 7.05 8.05 2.39
CA MET A 254 6.88 6.70 2.94
C MET A 254 7.63 6.48 4.24
N VAL A 255 8.85 7.02 4.38
CA VAL A 255 9.62 6.98 5.63
C VAL A 255 8.86 7.71 6.74
N LEU A 256 8.39 8.94 6.48
CA LEU A 256 7.61 9.70 7.45
C LEU A 256 6.37 8.91 7.90
N MET A 257 5.61 8.36 6.95
CA MET A 257 4.44 7.54 7.27
C MET A 257 4.83 6.31 8.09
N ALA A 258 5.91 5.62 7.73
CA ALA A 258 6.38 4.44 8.45
C ALA A 258 6.81 4.75 9.88
N VAL A 259 7.47 5.88 10.12
CA VAL A 259 7.83 6.35 11.48
C VAL A 259 6.56 6.59 12.31
N VAL A 260 5.56 7.26 11.73
CA VAL A 260 4.29 7.50 12.43
C VAL A 260 3.53 6.19 12.69
N TYR A 261 3.49 5.27 11.72
CA TYR A 261 2.94 3.93 11.91
C TYR A 261 3.67 3.16 13.02
N GLY A 262 5.00 3.23 13.05
CA GLY A 262 5.82 2.60 14.08
C GLY A 262 5.54 3.16 15.46
N LEU A 263 5.44 4.49 15.60
CA LEU A 263 5.09 5.14 16.86
C LEU A 263 3.69 4.74 17.36
N VAL A 264 2.73 4.62 16.44
CA VAL A 264 1.39 4.13 16.75
C VAL A 264 1.41 2.65 17.18
N GLY A 265 2.28 1.83 16.60
CA GLY A 265 2.53 0.46 17.05
C GLY A 265 3.11 0.42 18.47
N LEU A 266 4.19 1.15 18.71
CA LEU A 266 4.86 1.22 20.00
C LEU A 266 3.91 1.72 21.10
N THR A 267 3.06 2.70 20.82
CA THR A 267 2.07 3.19 21.80
C THR A 267 0.99 2.16 22.12
N LYS A 268 0.62 1.25 21.20
CA LYS A 268 -0.29 0.13 21.51
C LYS A 268 0.35 -0.88 22.44
N ASP A 269 1.62 -1.20 22.19
CA ASP A 269 2.36 -2.23 22.94
C ASP A 269 2.82 -1.71 24.30
N ALA A 270 3.20 -0.43 24.37
CA ALA A 270 3.68 0.23 25.57
C ALA A 270 2.55 0.72 26.48
N LEU A 271 1.29 0.76 26.04
CA LEU A 271 0.17 1.17 26.89
C LEU A 271 0.02 0.13 28.02
N PRO A 272 0.41 0.46 29.27
CA PRO A 272 0.27 -0.47 30.37
C PRO A 272 -1.19 -0.40 30.79
N ILE A 273 -2.04 -1.14 30.08
CA ILE A 273 -3.40 -1.41 30.49
C ILE A 273 -3.32 -2.45 31.63
N CYS A 274 -2.68 -2.06 32.73
CA CYS A 274 -2.61 -2.82 33.96
C CYS A 274 -3.99 -2.76 34.61
N ASN A 275 -4.53 -3.92 34.95
CA ASN A 275 -5.77 -4.14 35.69
C ASN A 275 -7.11 -3.94 34.95
N LEU A 276 -7.15 -3.71 33.63
CA LEU A 276 -8.42 -3.82 32.90
C LEU A 276 -8.70 -5.26 32.47
N ASP A 277 -9.98 -5.64 32.58
CA ASP A 277 -10.50 -6.87 32.03
C ASP A 277 -10.26 -6.93 30.52
N LYS A 278 -10.35 -8.15 29.96
CA LYS A 278 -10.07 -8.40 28.55
C LYS A 278 -10.93 -7.52 27.63
N TRP A 279 -12.20 -7.31 27.98
CA TRP A 279 -13.15 -6.56 27.16
C TRP A 279 -12.88 -5.06 27.18
N SER A 280 -12.56 -4.49 28.34
CA SER A 280 -12.24 -3.06 28.46
C SER A 280 -10.89 -2.73 27.81
N ARG A 281 -9.92 -3.66 27.84
CA ARG A 281 -8.68 -3.53 27.06
C ARG A 281 -8.97 -3.45 25.56
N LEU A 282 -9.78 -4.36 25.04
CA LEU A 282 -10.17 -4.37 23.63
C LEU A 282 -10.96 -3.09 23.26
N ALA A 283 -11.84 -2.64 24.15
CA ALA A 283 -12.63 -1.42 23.94
C ALA A 283 -11.78 -0.15 23.85
N VAL A 284 -10.57 -0.13 24.39
CA VAL A 284 -9.63 1.01 24.31
C VAL A 284 -8.63 0.82 23.16
N THR A 285 -8.01 -0.35 23.06
CA THR A 285 -6.95 -0.62 22.08
C THR A 285 -7.48 -0.66 20.65
N ILE A 286 -8.69 -1.21 20.42
CA ILE A 286 -9.26 -1.32 19.08
C ILE A 286 -9.59 0.06 18.51
N PRO A 287 -10.33 0.96 19.20
CA PRO A 287 -10.63 2.28 18.64
C PRO A 287 -9.40 3.16 18.46
N PHE A 288 -8.52 3.22 19.46
CA PHE A 288 -7.31 4.03 19.37
C PHE A 288 -6.41 3.53 18.24
N GLY A 289 -6.23 2.21 18.17
CA GLY A 289 -5.36 1.62 17.18
C GLY A 289 -5.92 1.66 15.77
N ASN A 290 -7.15 1.20 15.56
CA ASN A 290 -7.75 1.18 14.23
C ASN A 290 -8.07 2.58 13.74
N GLY A 291 -8.55 3.47 14.61
CA GLY A 291 -8.88 4.85 14.26
C GLY A 291 -7.67 5.59 13.72
N THR A 292 -6.55 5.52 14.44
CA THR A 292 -5.30 6.15 14.00
C THR A 292 -4.79 5.56 12.69
N MET A 293 -4.82 4.23 12.52
CA MET A 293 -4.42 3.58 11.27
C MET A 293 -5.31 4.00 10.09
N CYS A 294 -6.62 4.15 10.31
CA CYS A 294 -7.55 4.61 9.27
C CYS A 294 -7.26 6.05 8.85
N ILE A 295 -6.97 6.93 9.79
CA ILE A 295 -6.60 8.33 9.52
C ILE A 295 -5.30 8.40 8.72
N LEU A 296 -4.28 7.61 9.09
CA LEU A 296 -3.02 7.55 8.36
C LEU A 296 -3.20 7.00 6.94
N LYS A 297 -4.00 5.95 6.77
CA LYS A 297 -4.37 5.41 5.44
C LYS A 297 -5.13 6.43 4.60
N LEU A 298 -6.05 7.18 5.20
CA LEU A 298 -6.75 8.27 4.51
C LEU A 298 -5.73 9.29 4.01
N PHE A 299 -4.86 9.75 4.90
CA PHE A 299 -3.91 10.81 4.58
C PHE A 299 -2.92 10.38 3.50
N ILE A 300 -2.39 9.15 3.55
CA ILE A 300 -1.47 8.67 2.51
C ILE A 300 -2.17 8.56 1.15
N PHE A 301 -3.44 8.14 1.09
CA PHE A 301 -4.18 8.11 -0.18
C PHE A 301 -4.43 9.52 -0.74
N VAL A 302 -4.72 10.49 0.12
CA VAL A 302 -4.84 11.90 -0.29
C VAL A 302 -3.50 12.41 -0.82
N VAL A 303 -2.40 12.15 -0.11
CA VAL A 303 -1.04 12.56 -0.51
C VAL A 303 -0.66 12.05 -1.88
N PHE A 304 -0.86 10.76 -2.14
CA PHE A 304 -0.56 10.19 -3.46
C PHE A 304 -1.54 10.66 -4.55
N THR A 305 -2.76 11.03 -4.19
CA THR A 305 -3.71 11.65 -5.16
C THR A 305 -3.26 13.05 -5.56
N VAL A 306 -2.81 13.88 -4.61
CA VAL A 306 -2.25 15.20 -4.90
C VAL A 306 -0.97 15.07 -5.73
N PHE A 307 -0.06 14.19 -5.32
CA PHE A 307 1.16 13.90 -6.06
C PHE A 307 0.87 13.42 -7.50
N TYR A 308 -0.16 12.59 -7.69
CA TYR A 308 -0.59 12.16 -9.02
C TYR A 308 -0.97 13.34 -9.92
N HIS A 309 -1.79 14.26 -9.43
CA HIS A 309 -2.21 15.41 -10.24
C HIS A 309 -1.04 16.33 -10.56
N GLU A 310 -0.17 16.61 -9.59
CA GLU A 310 1.04 17.42 -9.82
C GLU A 310 1.96 16.80 -10.88
N GLN A 311 2.20 15.48 -10.80
CA GLN A 311 3.03 14.80 -11.80
C GLN A 311 2.34 14.75 -13.16
N LYS A 312 1.04 14.44 -13.20
CA LYS A 312 0.29 14.39 -14.46
C LYS A 312 0.34 15.72 -15.21
N GLU A 313 0.07 16.82 -14.52
CA GLU A 313 0.19 18.17 -15.10
C GLU A 313 1.59 18.43 -15.64
N SER A 314 2.63 18.03 -14.89
CA SER A 314 4.03 18.17 -15.31
C SER A 314 4.39 17.32 -16.55
N PHE A 315 3.77 16.15 -16.73
CA PHE A 315 3.98 15.29 -17.89
C PHE A 315 3.29 15.87 -19.13
N GLU A 316 2.02 16.29 -19.00
CA GLU A 316 1.26 16.91 -20.09
C GLU A 316 1.91 18.22 -20.58
N GLU A 317 2.49 19.01 -19.67
CA GLU A 317 3.22 20.23 -20.05
C GLU A 317 4.49 19.93 -20.87
N LYS A 318 5.21 18.85 -20.54
CA LYS A 318 6.42 18.44 -21.28
C LYS A 318 6.09 17.93 -22.68
N GLU A 319 5.08 17.07 -22.82
CA GLU A 319 4.62 16.58 -24.12
C GLU A 319 4.11 17.74 -25.01
N GLY A 320 3.42 18.72 -24.41
CA GLY A 320 2.96 19.91 -25.12
C GLY A 320 4.09 20.83 -25.62
N LYS A 321 5.25 20.85 -24.93
CA LYS A 321 6.44 21.61 -25.36
C LYS A 321 7.18 20.90 -26.48
N GLU A 322 7.43 19.59 -26.36
CA GLU A 322 8.10 18.79 -27.40
C GLU A 322 7.27 18.74 -28.70
N GLY A 323 5.93 18.66 -28.60
CA GLY A 323 5.03 18.72 -29.76
C GLY A 323 5.00 20.08 -30.47
N LYS A 324 5.39 21.17 -29.81
CA LYS A 324 5.54 22.51 -30.42
C LYS A 324 6.91 22.69 -31.07
N GLU A 325 7.98 22.16 -30.46
CA GLU A 325 9.32 22.17 -31.06
C GLU A 325 9.40 21.29 -32.32
N GLY A 326 8.71 20.14 -32.34
CA GLY A 326 8.64 19.26 -33.51
C GLY A 326 7.87 19.85 -34.71
N LYS A 327 7.06 20.90 -34.52
CA LYS A 327 6.36 21.62 -35.59
C LYS A 327 7.09 22.89 -36.06
N GLY A 328 8.13 23.31 -35.35
CA GLY A 328 8.96 24.48 -35.70
C GLY A 328 10.09 24.19 -36.69
N LEU A 329 10.30 22.92 -37.07
CA LEU A 329 11.45 22.49 -37.88
C LEU A 329 11.12 22.00 -39.29
N TYR A 330 9.99 22.47 -39.87
CA TYR A 330 9.72 22.33 -41.31
C TYR A 330 9.20 23.65 -41.86
N VAL A 331 10.13 24.54 -42.20
CA VAL A 331 9.87 25.60 -43.19
C VAL A 331 10.33 25.03 -44.53
N PRO A 332 9.44 24.63 -45.45
CA PRO A 332 9.86 24.39 -46.82
C PRO A 332 10.34 25.72 -47.37
N ILE A 333 11.63 25.78 -47.70
CA ILE A 333 12.20 26.88 -48.48
C ILE A 333 11.46 26.86 -49.82
N ALA A 334 10.58 27.85 -50.00
CA ALA A 334 10.11 28.25 -51.30
C ALA A 334 11.34 28.73 -52.08
N ALA A 335 11.83 27.90 -52.99
CA ALA A 335 12.67 28.37 -54.09
C ALA A 335 11.70 28.90 -55.16
N GLY A 336 11.44 30.21 -55.11
CA GLY A 336 10.96 30.95 -56.26
C GLY A 336 12.12 31.30 -57.17
N GLU A 337 11.90 31.03 -58.46
CA GLU A 337 12.36 31.78 -59.65
C GLU A 337 13.86 32.10 -59.80
N VAL A 338 14.53 31.45 -60.76
CA VAL A 338 14.71 31.95 -62.15
C VAL A 338 14.73 30.76 -63.11
#